data_AF-A0A7S3ILX4-F1
#
_entry.id   AF-A0A7S3ILX4-F1
#
_cell.length_a   1.000
_cell.length_b   1.000
_cell.length_c   1.000
_cell.angle_alpha   90.00
_cell.angle_beta   90.00
_cell.angle_gamma   90.00
#
_symmetry.space_group_name_H-M   'P 1'
#
loop_
_entity.id
_entity.type
_entity.pdbx_description
1 polymer ?
#
loop_
_entity_poly.entity_id
_entity_poly.type
_entity_poly.pdbx_seq_one_letter_code
_entity_poly.pdbx_strand_id
1 'polypeptide(L)'
;EEEASLVHSSPSDFVKAVKNVSFGLDKSECFILLGVNGAGKSTTFKCLTADEKLTTGEVIVANTRVEEFYEDSSKMANAIGYCPQTNPLVYGLSVKENLEMFAKLKGFQ
;
A
#
# COMPACT_ATOMS: atom_id res chain seq x y z
N GLU A 1 46.70 -20.31 10.19
CA GLU A 1 46.43 -19.49 8.99
C GLU A 1 44.94 -19.20 8.98
N GLU A 2 44.63 -17.97 9.36
CA GLU A 2 43.29 -17.45 9.60
C GLU A 2 42.99 -16.54 8.41
N GLU A 3 42.23 -17.03 7.42
CA GLU A 3 41.75 -16.18 6.33
C GLU A 3 40.47 -15.47 6.80
N ALA A 4 40.65 -14.30 7.41
CA ALA A 4 39.61 -13.32 7.57
C ALA A 4 39.25 -12.73 6.19
N SER A 5 38.13 -13.18 5.61
CA SER A 5 37.53 -12.50 4.47
C SER A 5 36.94 -11.16 4.94
N LEU A 6 37.66 -10.07 4.64
CA LEU A 6 37.22 -8.70 4.82
C LEU A 6 35.97 -8.43 3.97
N VAL A 7 34.78 -8.53 4.56
CA VAL A 7 33.54 -8.02 3.97
C VAL A 7 33.56 -6.50 4.12
N HIS A 8 33.96 -5.81 3.06
CA HIS A 8 33.87 -4.37 2.96
C HIS A 8 32.38 -3.97 2.93
N SER A 9 31.81 -3.59 4.07
CA SER A 9 30.47 -2.99 4.12
C SER A 9 30.57 -1.55 3.60
N SER A 10 30.30 -1.39 2.30
CA SER A 10 30.03 -0.12 1.64
C SER A 10 28.93 0.67 2.38
N PRO A 11 28.93 2.02 2.37
CA PRO A 11 27.92 2.82 3.04
C PRO A 11 26.54 2.45 2.49
N SER A 12 25.61 2.04 3.36
CA SER A 12 24.21 1.65 3.09
C SER A 12 23.71 2.01 1.69
N ASP A 13 23.79 1.07 0.74
CA ASP A 13 23.19 1.22 -0.57
C ASP A 13 21.66 1.38 -0.37
N PHE A 14 21.15 2.58 -0.59
CA PHE A 14 19.71 2.84 -0.52
C PHE A 14 19.01 2.06 -1.64
N VAL A 15 18.36 0.95 -1.28
CA VAL A 15 17.56 0.17 -2.21
C VAL A 15 16.23 0.90 -2.45
N LYS A 16 16.03 1.42 -3.67
CA LYS A 16 14.71 1.94 -4.07
C LYS A 16 13.71 0.79 -4.12
N ALA A 17 12.66 0.86 -3.30
CA ALA A 17 11.63 -0.16 -3.19
C ALA A 17 10.75 -0.27 -4.46
N VAL A 18 10.48 0.86 -5.14
CA VAL A 18 9.75 0.91 -6.40
C VAL A 18 10.55 1.76 -7.39
N LYS A 19 10.76 1.26 -8.62
CA LYS A 19 11.61 1.90 -9.64
C LYS A 19 10.86 1.98 -10.97
N ASN A 20 10.51 3.21 -11.40
CA ASN A 20 9.94 3.51 -12.72
C ASN A 20 8.78 2.58 -13.14
N VAL A 21 7.79 2.42 -12.28
CA VAL A 21 6.58 1.64 -12.58
C VAL A 21 5.53 2.56 -13.20
N SER A 22 4.88 2.12 -14.27
CA SER A 22 3.77 2.83 -14.90
C SER A 22 2.76 1.81 -15.43
N PHE A 23 1.51 1.97 -15.03
CA PHE A 23 0.37 1.20 -15.53
C PHE A 23 -0.90 2.03 -15.33
N GLY A 24 -1.93 1.72 -16.12
CA GLY A 24 -3.28 2.26 -15.97
C GLY A 24 -4.26 1.09 -15.96
N LEU A 25 -5.34 1.24 -15.20
CA LEU A 25 -6.41 0.25 -15.11
C LEU A 25 -7.73 0.92 -15.43
N ASP A 26 -8.50 0.31 -16.34
CA ASP A 26 -9.84 0.74 -16.66
C ASP A 26 -10.84 0.26 -15.59
N LYS A 27 -12.00 0.93 -15.56
CA LYS A 27 -13.08 0.53 -14.66
C LYS A 27 -13.48 -0.92 -14.94
N SER A 28 -13.62 -1.70 -13.87
CA SER A 28 -13.99 -3.13 -13.89
C SER A 28 -12.88 -4.09 -14.37
N GLU A 29 -11.64 -3.64 -14.50
CA GLU A 29 -10.52 -4.53 -14.75
C GLU A 29 -10.04 -5.24 -13.47
N CYS A 30 -9.60 -6.49 -13.64
CA CYS A 30 -8.92 -7.25 -12.59
C CYS A 30 -7.41 -7.24 -12.88
N PHE A 31 -6.63 -6.69 -11.95
CA PHE A 31 -5.18 -6.56 -12.07
C PHE A 31 -4.46 -7.32 -10.95
N ILE A 32 -3.36 -7.97 -11.30
CA ILE A 32 -2.50 -8.71 -10.37
C ILE A 32 -1.07 -8.20 -10.48
N LEU A 33 -0.51 -7.73 -9.36
CA LEU A 33 0.91 -7.38 -9.25
C LEU A 33 1.69 -8.54 -8.63
N LEU A 34 2.43 -9.29 -9.46
CA LEU A 34 3.19 -10.47 -9.07
C LEU A 34 4.71 -10.21 -9.08
N GLY A 35 5.44 -10.84 -8.17
CA GLY A 35 6.90 -10.73 -8.07
C GLY A 35 7.43 -11.31 -6.75
N VAL A 36 8.75 -11.49 -6.65
CA VAL A 36 9.42 -12.05 -5.46
C VAL A 36 9.34 -11.12 -4.24
N ASN A 37 9.70 -11.62 -3.05
CA ASN A 37 9.81 -10.78 -1.85
C ASN A 37 10.82 -9.65 -2.07
N GLY A 38 10.47 -8.44 -1.63
CA GLY A 38 11.30 -7.25 -1.87
C GLY A 38 11.15 -6.62 -3.26
N ALA A 39 10.36 -7.19 -4.17
CA ALA A 39 10.13 -6.62 -5.51
C ALA A 39 9.32 -5.29 -5.53
N GLY A 40 8.90 -4.77 -4.37
CA GLY A 40 8.16 -3.52 -4.27
C GLY A 40 6.64 -3.64 -4.23
N LYS A 41 6.06 -4.85 -4.34
CA LYS A 41 4.60 -5.07 -4.38
C LYS A 41 3.84 -4.36 -3.26
N SER A 42 4.13 -4.71 -2.01
CA SER A 42 3.46 -4.12 -0.85
C SER A 42 3.71 -2.62 -0.77
N THR A 43 4.91 -2.14 -1.13
CA THR A 43 5.21 -0.71 -1.19
C THR A 43 4.38 0.00 -2.24
N THR A 44 4.19 -0.59 -3.43
CA THR A 44 3.29 -0.05 -4.47
C THR A 44 1.88 0.08 -3.92
N PHE A 45 1.32 -0.95 -3.29
CA PHE A 45 -0.02 -0.86 -2.69
C PHE A 45 -0.11 0.21 -1.59
N LYS A 46 0.89 0.33 -0.72
CA LYS A 46 0.94 1.38 0.30
C LYS A 46 0.98 2.79 -0.30
N CYS A 47 1.68 2.97 -1.42
CA CYS A 47 1.63 4.23 -2.16
C CYS A 47 0.25 4.51 -2.74
N LEU A 48 -0.45 3.50 -3.28
CA LEU A 48 -1.82 3.64 -3.79
C LEU A 48 -2.81 4.05 -2.69
N THR A 49 -2.61 3.56 -1.46
CA THR A 49 -3.46 3.85 -0.30
C THR A 49 -2.97 5.01 0.56
N ALA A 50 -2.02 5.82 0.08
CA ALA A 50 -1.43 6.92 0.84
C ALA A 50 -0.82 6.54 2.22
N ASP A 51 -0.54 5.25 2.46
CA ASP A 51 0.15 4.76 3.66
C ASP A 51 1.66 5.03 3.59
N GLU A 52 2.19 5.17 2.36
CA GLU A 52 3.56 5.59 2.10
C GLU A 52 3.57 6.77 1.11
N LYS A 53 4.40 7.78 1.40
CA LYS A 53 4.51 8.96 0.55
C LYS A 53 5.30 8.67 -0.73
N LEU A 54 4.80 9.15 -1.87
CA LEU A 54 5.53 9.09 -3.14
C LEU A 54 6.84 9.89 -3.04
N THR A 55 7.96 9.27 -3.45
CA THR A 55 9.24 9.99 -3.59
C THR A 55 9.25 10.86 -4.85
N THR A 56 8.72 10.32 -5.96
CA THR A 56 8.59 10.99 -7.27
C THR A 56 7.43 10.38 -8.04
N GLY A 57 6.95 11.08 -9.07
CA GLY A 57 5.85 10.60 -9.93
C GLY A 57 4.49 11.00 -9.40
N GLU A 58 3.45 10.35 -9.92
CA GLU A 58 2.05 10.64 -9.61
C GLU A 58 1.25 9.34 -9.59
N VAL A 59 0.22 9.31 -8.73
CA VAL A 59 -0.78 8.25 -8.70
C VAL A 59 -2.17 8.90 -8.64
N ILE A 60 -3.07 8.42 -9.49
CA ILE A 60 -4.47 8.86 -9.55
C ILE A 60 -5.35 7.63 -9.31
N VAL A 61 -6.27 7.70 -8.36
CA VAL A 61 -7.25 6.65 -8.07
C VAL A 61 -8.64 7.25 -8.10
N ALA A 62 -9.55 6.66 -8.88
CA ALA A 62 -10.93 7.12 -9.04
C ALA A 62 -11.04 8.64 -9.36
N ASN A 63 -10.16 9.15 -10.21
CA ASN A 63 -10.03 10.57 -10.58
C ASN A 63 -9.59 11.52 -9.45
N THR A 64 -9.06 10.99 -8.35
CA THR A 64 -8.47 11.78 -7.27
C THR A 64 -6.98 11.50 -7.18
N ARG A 65 -6.17 12.55 -7.04
CA ARG A 65 -4.72 12.39 -6.85
C ARG A 65 -4.44 11.86 -5.46
N VAL A 66 -3.47 10.95 -5.31
CA VAL A 66 -3.10 10.41 -4.00
C VAL A 66 -2.63 11.51 -3.04
N GLU A 67 -2.04 12.59 -3.54
CA GLU A 67 -1.63 13.71 -2.68
C GLU A 67 -2.81 14.35 -1.94
N GLU A 68 -4.00 14.35 -2.53
CA GLU A 68 -5.21 14.87 -1.88
C GLU A 68 -5.67 13.99 -0.71
N PHE A 69 -5.28 12.72 -0.68
CA PHE A 69 -5.59 11.81 0.44
C PHE A 69 -4.80 12.17 1.71
N TYR A 70 -3.63 12.81 1.59
CA TYR A 70 -2.85 13.27 2.74
C TYR A 70 -3.53 14.45 3.46
N GLU A 71 -4.30 15.25 2.72
CA GLU A 71 -5.03 16.40 3.26
C GLU A 71 -6.41 16.01 3.78
N ASP A 72 -7.09 15.09 3.09
CA ASP A 72 -8.43 14.62 3.43
C ASP A 72 -8.55 13.10 3.24
N SER A 73 -8.44 12.38 4.36
CA SER A 73 -8.54 10.92 4.38
C SER A 73 -9.93 10.38 4.02
N SER A 74 -10.98 11.22 4.05
CA SER A 74 -12.31 10.82 3.62
C SER A 74 -12.39 10.55 2.11
N LYS A 75 -11.59 11.27 1.31
CA LYS A 75 -11.46 11.04 -0.14
C LYS A 75 -10.94 9.64 -0.43
N MET A 76 -9.89 9.22 0.27
CA MET A 76 -9.35 7.87 0.18
C MET A 76 -10.40 6.83 0.58
N ALA A 77 -11.12 7.07 1.69
CA ALA A 77 -12.11 6.14 2.18
C ALA A 77 -13.27 5.91 1.20
N ASN A 78 -13.61 6.92 0.39
CA ASN A 78 -14.64 6.83 -0.65
C ASN A 78 -14.11 6.25 -1.98
N ALA A 79 -12.79 6.32 -2.23
CA ALA A 79 -12.17 5.83 -3.45
C ALA A 79 -11.69 4.37 -3.37
N ILE A 80 -11.23 3.91 -2.19
CA ILE A 80 -10.52 2.63 -2.03
C ILE A 80 -11.11 1.78 -0.91
N GLY A 81 -11.34 0.49 -1.21
CA GLY A 81 -11.41 -0.59 -0.23
C GLY A 81 -10.06 -1.30 -0.15
N TYR A 82 -9.44 -1.34 1.03
CA TYR A 82 -8.11 -1.92 1.22
C TYR A 82 -8.14 -3.06 2.25
N CYS A 83 -7.53 -4.18 1.90
CA CYS A 83 -7.30 -5.31 2.79
C CYS A 83 -5.78 -5.40 3.07
N PRO A 84 -5.32 -5.05 4.28
CA PRO A 84 -3.90 -5.05 4.60
C PRO A 84 -3.31 -6.47 4.67
N GLN A 85 -1.98 -6.54 4.66
CA GLN A 85 -1.25 -7.80 4.82
C GLN A 85 -1.46 -8.43 6.21
N THR A 86 -1.63 -7.60 7.24
CA THR A 86 -1.94 -8.02 8.60
C THR A 86 -3.45 -8.13 8.79
N ASN A 87 -3.89 -9.04 9.66
CA ASN A 87 -5.31 -9.23 9.92
C ASN A 87 -5.94 -7.97 10.56
N PRO A 88 -6.94 -7.31 9.93
CA PRO A 88 -7.57 -6.12 10.50
C PRO A 88 -8.71 -6.43 11.48
N LEU A 89 -9.01 -7.71 11.74
CA LEU A 89 -10.13 -8.09 12.60
C LEU A 89 -9.94 -7.63 14.05
N VAL A 90 -11.01 -7.11 14.64
CA VAL A 90 -11.09 -6.79 16.07
C VAL A 90 -11.45 -8.07 16.81
N TYR A 91 -10.49 -8.60 17.56
CA TYR A 91 -10.70 -9.78 18.39
C TYR A 91 -11.74 -9.51 19.49
N GLY A 92 -12.57 -10.51 19.78
CA GLY A 92 -13.68 -10.40 20.72
C GLY A 92 -15.01 -9.97 20.08
N LEU A 93 -14.99 -9.53 18.83
CA LEU A 93 -16.19 -9.32 18.02
C LEU A 93 -16.43 -10.53 17.10
N SER A 94 -17.70 -10.89 16.91
CA SER A 94 -18.12 -11.81 15.86
C SER A 94 -17.83 -11.24 14.46
N VAL A 95 -17.93 -12.09 13.44
CA VAL A 95 -17.78 -11.66 12.04
C VAL A 95 -18.81 -10.58 11.69
N LYS A 96 -20.07 -10.76 12.12
CA LYS A 96 -21.14 -9.80 11.87
C LYS A 96 -20.83 -8.45 12.52
N GLU A 97 -20.39 -8.46 13.78
CA GLU A 97 -20.05 -7.22 14.50
C GLU A 97 -18.84 -6.50 13.89
N ASN A 98 -17.82 -7.24 13.41
CA ASN A 98 -16.71 -6.65 12.67
C ASN A 98 -17.21 -5.95 11.39
N LEU A 99 -18.06 -6.61 10.61
CA LEU A 99 -18.63 -6.04 9.38
C LEU A 99 -19.47 -4.80 9.68
N GLU A 100 -20.35 -4.86 10.68
CA GLU A 100 -21.17 -3.71 11.10
C GLU A 100 -20.30 -2.55 11.60
N MET A 101 -19.22 -2.82 12.32
CA MET A 101 -18.27 -1.79 12.77
C MET A 101 -17.64 -1.07 11.57
N PHE A 102 -17.08 -1.80 10.61
CA PHE A 102 -16.46 -1.20 9.43
C PHE A 102 -17.47 -0.48 8.53
N ALA A 103 -18.69 -1.02 8.40
CA ALA A 103 -19.77 -0.38 7.65
C ALA A 103 -20.14 0.99 8.28
N LYS A 104 -20.31 1.04 9.61
CA LYS A 104 -20.60 2.30 10.32
C LYS A 104 -19.47 3.32 10.20
N LEU A 105 -18.20 2.89 10.27
CA LEU A 105 -17.05 3.77 10.06
C LEU A 105 -17.01 4.36 8.64
N LYS A 106 -17.58 3.66 7.66
CA LYS A 106 -17.75 4.12 6.27
C LYS A 106 -19.05 4.91 6.04
N GLY A 107 -19.84 5.15 7.09
CA GLY A 107 -21.09 5.92 7.00
C GLY A 107 -22.30 5.13 6.53
N PHE A 108 -22.24 3.80 6.46
CA PHE A 108 -23.41 2.97 6.23
C PHE A 108 -24.23 2.82 7.52
N GLN A 109 -25.54 2.99 7.41
CA GLN A 109 -26.50 2.84 8.52
C GLN A 109 -27.29 1.54 8.39
#